data_AF-A0AAN6P5Q6-F1
#
_entry.id   AF-A0AAN6P5Q6-F1
#
_cell.length_a   1.000
_cell.length_b   1.000
_cell.length_c   1.000
_cell.angle_alpha   90.00
_cell.angle_beta   90.00
_cell.angle_gamma   90.00
#
_symmetry.space_group_name_H-M   'P 1'
#
loop_
_entity.id
_entity.type
_entity.pdbx_description
1 polymer ?
#
loop_
_entity_poly.entity_id
_entity_poly.type
_entity_poly.pdbx_seq_one_letter_code
_entity_poly.pdbx_strand_id
1 'polypeptide(L)' 'SIVLVTPEAAISESFGHFVNRQRAIGRLDWIVVDEYYIVLDSGARGRWRSRILGLRRLAKAEA' A
#
# COMPACT_ATOMS: atom_id res chain seq x y z
N SER A 1 7.84 14.58 -5.88
CA SER A 1 6.76 14.84 -4.90
C SER A 1 6.65 13.63 -4.01
N ILE A 2 6.40 13.80 -2.71
CA ILE A 2 6.22 12.69 -1.77
C ILE A 2 4.77 12.72 -1.31
N VAL A 3 4.11 11.56 -1.31
CA VAL A 3 2.73 11.40 -0.86
C VAL A 3 2.73 10.47 0.34
N LEU A 4 2.33 11.01 1.50
CA LEU A 4 2.20 10.25 2.74
C LEU A 4 0.73 9.87 2.94
N VAL A 5 0.47 8.61 3.26
CA VAL A 5 -0.88 8.08 3.45
C VAL A 5 -0.92 7.11 4.62
N THR A 6 -2.08 6.99 5.25
CA THR A 6 -2.30 5.92 6.22
C THR A 6 -2.55 4.58 5.50
N PRO A 7 -2.29 3.45 6.15
CA PRO A 7 -2.56 2.14 5.57
C PRO A 7 -4.00 1.95 5.08
N GLU A 8 -4.99 2.53 5.79
CA GLU A 8 -6.41 2.43 5.43
C GLU A 8 -6.74 3.16 4.14
N ALA A 9 -6.14 4.32 3.90
CA ALA A 9 -6.28 5.04 2.65
C ALA A 9 -5.58 4.29 1.51
N ALA A 10 -4.39 3.75 1.79
CA ALA A 10 -3.55 3.07 0.82
C ALA A 10 -4.17 1.77 0.26
N ILE A 11 -5.05 1.12 1.03
CA ILE A 11 -5.76 -0.10 0.58
C ILE A 11 -7.07 0.17 -0.15
N SER A 12 -7.46 1.44 -0.30
CA SER A 12 -8.68 1.82 -1.03
C SER A 12 -8.51 1.63 -2.55
N GLU A 13 -9.62 1.35 -3.23
CA GLU A 13 -9.65 1.21 -4.68
C GLU A 13 -9.26 2.51 -5.40
N SER A 14 -9.75 3.66 -4.92
CA SER A 14 -9.42 4.97 -5.46
C SER A 14 -7.92 5.27 -5.39
N PHE A 15 -7.26 4.91 -4.29
CA PHE A 15 -5.82 5.06 -4.17
C PHE A 15 -5.07 4.07 -5.07
N GLY A 16 -5.56 2.84 -5.23
CA GLY A 16 -5.03 1.89 -6.21
C GLY A 16 -5.04 2.45 -7.64
N HIS A 17 -6.15 3.06 -8.08
CA HIS A 17 -6.23 3.73 -9.38
C HIS A 17 -5.27 4.92 -9.51
N PHE A 18 -5.09 5.69 -8.43
CA PHE A 18 -4.09 6.77 -8.40
C PHE A 18 -2.68 6.22 -8.63
N VAL A 19 -2.29 5.17 -7.91
CA VAL A 19 -0.97 4.53 -8.03
C VAL A 19 -0.76 3.96 -9.43
N ASN A 20 -1.75 3.24 -9.98
CA ASN A 20 -1.70 2.69 -11.34
C ASN A 20 -1.52 3.80 -12.39
N ARG A 21 -2.22 4.94 -12.24
CA ARG A 21 -2.05 6.09 -13.12
C ARG A 21 -0.65 6.69 -13.04
N GLN A 22 -0.10 6.87 -11.83
CA GLN A 22 1.27 7.39 -11.66
C GLN A 22 2.32 6.45 -12.26
N ARG A 23 2.12 5.13 -12.16
CA ARG A 23 2.97 4.13 -12.83
C ARG A 23 2.90 4.24 -14.35
N ALA A 24 1.69 4.27 -14.91
CA ALA A 24 1.48 4.30 -16.35
C ALA A 24 2.13 5.51 -17.04
N ILE A 25 2.23 6.65 -16.33
CA ILE A 25 2.88 7.86 -16.83
C ILE A 25 4.36 7.98 -16.43
N GLY A 26 4.95 6.92 -15.84
CA GLY A 26 6.36 6.89 -15.45
C GLY A 26 6.72 7.87 -14.32
N ARG A 27 5.78 8.22 -13.44
CA ARG A 27 5.99 9.18 -12.33
C ARG A 27 6.05 8.53 -10.94
N LEU A 28 5.95 7.20 -10.89
CA LEU A 28 6.12 6.46 -9.64
C LEU A 28 7.43 5.67 -9.69
N ASP A 29 8.41 6.18 -8.96
CA ASP A 29 9.72 5.53 -8.83
C ASP A 29 9.76 4.53 -7.67
N TRP A 30 9.15 4.87 -6.53
CA TRP A 30 9.26 4.10 -5.29
C TRP A 30 7.94 4.04 -4.53
N ILE A 31 7.71 2.92 -3.85
CA ILE A 31 6.71 2.77 -2.78
C ILE A 31 7.46 2.39 -1.52
N VAL A 32 7.30 3.19 -0.46
CA VAL A 32 7.93 2.96 0.84
C VAL A 32 6.83 2.62 1.84
N VAL A 33 7.03 1.54 2.60
CA VAL A 33 6.15 1.15 3.70
C VAL A 33 6.91 1.38 4.99
N ASP A 34 6.49 2.38 5.74
CA ASP A 34 7.01 2.65 7.08
C ASP A 34 6.44 1.65 8.10
N GLU A 35 7.16 1.42 9.20
CA GLU A 35 6.77 0.53 10.30
C GLU A 35 6.38 -0.89 9.84
N TYR A 36 7.21 -1.46 8.96
CA TYR A 36 6.96 -2.78 8.34
C TYR A 36 6.77 -3.92 9.35
N TYR A 37 7.28 -3.79 10.57
CA TYR A 37 7.12 -4.79 11.63
C TYR A 37 5.64 -4.99 12.01
N ILE A 38 4.75 -4.02 11.76
CA ILE A 38 3.31 -4.15 11.98
C ILE A 38 2.70 -5.22 11.05
N VAL A 39 3.28 -5.41 9.86
CA VAL A 39 2.89 -6.47 8.92
C VAL A 39 3.39 -7.84 9.39
N LEU A 40 4.55 -7.87 10.06
CA LEU A 40 5.19 -9.09 10.53
C LEU A 40 4.65 -9.56 11.88
N ASP A 41 4.18 -8.65 12.73
CA ASP A 41 3.71 -8.97 14.08
C ASP A 41 2.52 -9.94 14.07
N SER A 42 2.79 -11.18 14.48
CA SER A 42 1.81 -12.25 14.68
C SER A 42 1.07 -12.14 16.02
N GLY A 43 1.53 -11.25 16.91
CA GLY A 43 0.93 -10.97 18.21
C GLY A 43 -0.34 -10.12 18.12
N ALA A 44 -0.43 -9.23 17.12
CA ALA A 44 -1.64 -8.51 16.74
C ALA A 44 -2.66 -9.46 16.06
N ARG A 45 -3.21 -10.42 16.81
CA ARG A 45 -4.33 -11.27 16.38
C ARG A 45 -5.58 -10.39 16.20
N GLY A 46 -5.92 -10.01 14.97
CA GLY A 46 -7.13 -9.23 14.69
C GLY A 46 -7.33 -8.74 13.26
N ARG A 47 -8.46 -8.02 13.04
CA ARG A 47 -8.88 -7.40 11.75
C ARG A 47 -7.86 -6.43 11.13
N TRP A 48 -6.89 -5.97 11.91
CA TRP A 48 -5.87 -5.03 11.47
C TRP A 48 -4.87 -5.67 10.49
N ARG A 49 -4.31 -6.85 10.86
CA ARG A 49 -3.36 -7.58 10.02
C ARG A 49 -3.98 -7.96 8.67
N SER A 50 -5.25 -8.39 8.66
CA SER A 50 -5.95 -8.72 7.41
C SER A 50 -6.19 -7.50 6.51
N ARG A 51 -6.40 -6.30 7.07
CA ARG A 51 -6.48 -5.04 6.30
C ARG A 51 -5.13 -4.65 5.72
N ILE A 52 -4.05 -4.68 6.51
CA ILE A 52 -2.73 -4.21 6.06
C ILE A 52 -2.09 -5.12 5.00
N LEU A 53 -2.45 -6.42 4.98
CA LEU A 53 -2.11 -7.32 3.87
C LEU A 53 -2.63 -6.83 2.51
N GLY A 54 -3.62 -5.93 2.49
CA GLY A 54 -4.09 -5.24 1.29
C GLY A 54 -3.00 -4.41 0.59
N LEU A 55 -1.98 -3.93 1.32
CA LEU A 55 -0.85 -3.18 0.76
C LEU A 55 -0.09 -3.98 -0.30
N ARG A 56 -0.15 -5.32 -0.27
CA ARG A 56 0.43 -6.18 -1.33
C ARG A 56 -0.08 -5.84 -2.73
N ARG A 57 -1.28 -5.27 -2.84
CA ARG A 57 -1.86 -4.84 -4.13
C ARG A 57 -1.07 -3.69 -4.73
N LEU A 58 -0.47 -2.84 -3.90
CA LEU A 58 0.40 -1.76 -4.37
C LEU A 58 1.70 -2.32 -4.95
N ALA A 59 2.20 -3.46 -4.46
CA ALA A 59 3.40 -4.08 -5.00
C ALA A 59 3.16 -4.83 -6.31
N LYS A 60 1.96 -5.39 -6.50
CA LYS A 60 1.60 -6.10 -7.75
C LYS A 60 1.34 -5.07 -8.85
N ALA A 61 2.15 -5.10 -9.90
CA ALA A 61 1.79 -4.45 -11.15
C ALA A 61 0.57 -5.19 -11.72
N GLU A 62 -0.52 -4.49 -11.99
CA GLU A 62 -1.44 -4.96 -13.03
C GLU A 62 -0.73 -4.71 -14.36
N ALA A 63 -0.34 -5.81 -14.99
CA ALA A 63 0.07 -5.86 -16.39
C ALA A 63 -1.18 -5.85 -17.27
#